data_AF-A0A6A2YX74-F1
#
_entry.id   AF-A0A6A2YX74-F1
#
_cell.length_a   1.000
_cell.length_b   1.000
_cell.length_c   1.000
_cell.angle_alpha   90.00
_cell.angle_beta   90.00
_cell.angle_gamma   90.00
#
_symmetry.space_group_name_H-M   'P 1'
#
loop_
_entity.id
_entity.type
_entity.pdbx_description
1 polymer ?
#
loop_
_entity_poly.entity_id
_entity_poly.type
_entity_poly.pdbx_seq_one_letter_code
_entity_poly.pdbx_strand_id
1 'polypeptide(L)'
;MTLALLEDSGWYQANYSMADRLDWGRNQGTDFVTSPCNLWKGAYHCNTANLSGCTYNREAEGYCPIVSYSEDLPQWAWYFPQATKCGQSSLADYCAYFVAYSDGFCTDTNSARAPDRMLGEVRVSNSRCMASSLVRTDFVRGSVTHGKWLLAAKMCK
;
A
#
# COMPACT_ATOMS: atom_id res chain seq x y z
N MET A 1 10.94 13.91 11.21
CA MET A 1 11.24 14.89 10.15
C MET A 1 10.74 16.28 10.52
N THR A 2 9.45 16.45 10.81
CA THR A 2 8.87 17.77 11.16
C THR A 2 9.50 18.43 12.39
N LEU A 3 9.81 17.65 13.44
CA LEU A 3 10.46 18.18 14.64
C LEU A 3 11.83 18.83 14.36
N ALA A 4 12.64 18.22 13.49
CA ALA A 4 13.94 18.77 13.11
C ALA A 4 13.80 20.08 12.33
N LEU A 5 12.84 20.16 11.39
CA LEU A 5 12.57 21.38 10.65
C LEU A 5 12.18 22.56 11.58
N LEU A 6 11.38 22.28 12.61
CA LEU A 6 10.98 23.30 13.59
C LEU A 6 12.17 23.74 14.45
N GLU A 7 13.07 22.82 14.80
CA GLU A 7 14.28 23.16 15.55
C GLU A 7 15.28 23.96 14.70
N ASP A 8 15.50 23.57 13.44
CA ASP A 8 16.38 24.27 12.49
C ASP A 8 15.93 25.70 12.19
N SER A 9 14.63 25.99 12.35
CA SER A 9 14.12 27.36 12.24
C SER A 9 14.67 28.30 13.32
N GLY A 10 15.13 27.75 14.45
CA GLY A 10 15.59 28.49 15.63
C GLY A 10 14.47 28.97 16.56
N TRP A 11 13.20 28.72 16.23
CA TRP A 11 12.05 29.16 17.03
C TRP A 11 11.66 28.16 18.13
N TYR A 12 12.04 26.90 17.96
CA TYR A 12 11.63 25.79 18.83
C TYR A 12 12.83 24.94 19.23
N GLN A 13 12.74 24.31 20.40
CA GLN A 13 13.64 23.23 20.80
C GLN A 13 12.83 21.93 20.82
N ALA A 14 13.23 20.95 20.01
CA ALA A 14 12.42 19.75 19.81
C ALA A 14 12.77 18.66 20.84
N ASN A 15 11.75 18.04 21.44
CA ASN A 15 11.94 16.83 22.22
C ASN A 15 11.81 15.58 21.35
N TYR A 16 12.93 15.08 20.83
CA TYR A 16 12.96 13.87 20.00
C TYR A 16 12.57 12.58 20.74
N SER A 17 12.55 12.56 22.07
CA SER A 17 12.10 11.37 22.82
C SER A 17 10.60 11.10 22.65
N MET A 18 9.84 12.10 22.21
CA MET A 18 8.41 12.03 21.95
C MET A 18 8.10 11.91 20.44
N ALA A 19 9.13 11.70 19.61
CA ALA A 19 8.95 11.64 18.17
C ALA A 19 8.21 10.35 17.77
N ASP A 20 7.09 10.51 17.07
CA ASP A 20 6.46 9.40 16.37
C ASP A 20 7.34 8.88 15.24
N ARG A 21 7.20 7.58 14.98
CA ARG A 21 8.00 6.89 13.99
C ARG A 21 7.36 6.98 12.60
N LEU A 22 8.10 7.49 11.63
CA LEU A 22 7.72 7.40 10.22
C LEU A 22 8.12 6.03 9.65
N ASP A 23 7.15 5.23 9.27
CA ASP A 23 7.41 3.89 8.70
C ASP A 23 7.73 3.92 7.21
N TRP A 24 7.23 4.90 6.48
CA TRP A 24 7.49 5.06 5.05
C TRP A 24 8.99 5.25 4.78
N GLY A 25 9.57 4.38 3.94
CA GLY A 25 10.99 4.46 3.58
C GLY A 25 11.96 4.04 4.68
N ARG A 26 11.47 3.63 5.86
CA ARG A 26 12.34 3.27 6.98
C ARG A 26 13.19 2.05 6.62
N ASN A 27 14.49 2.17 6.86
CA ASN A 27 15.49 1.12 6.60
C ASN A 27 15.52 0.63 5.14
N GLN A 28 15.06 1.42 4.17
CA GLN A 28 15.14 1.06 2.74
C GLN A 28 16.50 1.38 2.11
N GLY A 29 17.37 2.12 2.81
CA GLY A 29 18.67 2.55 2.30
C GLY A 29 18.61 3.79 1.41
N THR A 30 19.76 4.20 0.89
CA THR A 30 19.91 5.42 0.08
C THR A 30 19.17 5.33 -1.25
N ASP A 31 19.13 4.14 -1.85
CA ASP A 31 18.49 3.89 -3.15
C ASP A 31 17.00 4.24 -3.14
N PHE A 32 16.34 4.17 -1.97
CA PHE A 32 14.94 4.59 -1.85
C PHE A 32 14.72 6.07 -2.18
N VAL A 33 15.71 6.92 -1.91
CA VAL A 33 15.62 8.37 -2.13
C VAL A 33 16.27 8.77 -3.45
N THR A 34 17.35 8.08 -3.85
CA THR A 34 18.15 8.48 -5.03
C THR A 34 17.74 7.77 -6.32
N SER A 35 17.15 6.59 -6.22
CA SER A 35 16.76 5.81 -7.40
C SER A 35 15.29 6.03 -7.76
N PRO A 36 14.95 5.91 -9.05
CA PRO A 36 13.56 5.91 -9.50
C PRO A 36 12.69 4.89 -8.76
N CYS A 37 11.45 5.27 -8.42
CA CYS A 37 10.58 4.47 -7.58
C CYS A 37 10.08 3.16 -8.21
N ASN A 38 10.19 2.99 -9.53
CA ASN A 38 9.96 1.70 -10.19
C ASN A 38 11.00 0.63 -9.80
N LEU A 39 12.11 1.02 -9.17
CA LEU A 39 13.12 0.12 -8.62
C LEU A 39 12.87 -0.23 -7.15
N TRP A 40 11.89 0.41 -6.49
CA TRP A 40 11.54 0.09 -5.12
C TRP A 40 10.99 -1.35 -5.01
N LYS A 41 11.05 -1.89 -3.80
CA LYS A 41 10.75 -3.31 -3.53
C LYS A 41 9.54 -3.45 -2.61
N GLY A 42 8.88 -4.61 -2.72
CA GLY A 42 7.77 -4.98 -1.86
C GLY A 42 6.56 -4.06 -2.04
N ALA A 43 5.93 -3.66 -0.93
CA ALA A 43 4.70 -2.87 -0.96
C ALA A 43 4.92 -1.37 -1.29
N TYR A 44 6.16 -0.94 -1.44
CA TYR A 44 6.49 0.41 -1.93
C TYR A 44 6.32 0.56 -3.43
N HIS A 45 6.19 -0.53 -4.19
CA HIS A 45 6.04 -0.46 -5.64
C HIS A 45 5.00 -1.47 -6.13
N CYS A 46 4.25 -1.10 -7.15
CA CYS A 46 3.35 -1.97 -7.87
C CYS A 46 3.32 -1.63 -9.36
N ASN A 47 3.21 -2.65 -10.21
CA ASN A 47 3.33 -2.50 -11.67
C ASN A 47 2.04 -2.81 -12.44
N THR A 48 1.03 -3.33 -11.75
CA THR A 48 -0.21 -3.84 -12.35
C THR A 48 -1.39 -3.04 -11.80
N ALA A 49 -2.09 -2.34 -12.69
CA ALA A 49 -3.22 -1.49 -12.32
C ALA A 49 -4.30 -2.31 -11.60
N ASN A 50 -4.87 -1.73 -10.55
CA ASN A 50 -5.93 -2.35 -9.72
C ASN A 50 -5.54 -3.69 -9.09
N LEU A 51 -4.26 -4.05 -9.05
CA LEU A 51 -3.81 -5.21 -8.31
C LEU A 51 -4.05 -4.99 -6.81
N SER A 52 -4.77 -5.91 -6.17
CA SER A 52 -5.00 -5.86 -4.73
C SER A 52 -3.74 -6.23 -3.93
N GLY A 53 -3.52 -5.52 -2.84
CA GLY A 53 -2.29 -5.49 -2.07
C GLY A 53 -2.49 -5.28 -0.58
N CYS A 54 -1.38 -5.29 0.14
CA CYS A 54 -1.32 -4.67 1.46
C CYS A 54 -0.50 -3.39 1.32
N THR A 55 -0.85 -2.37 2.09
CA THR A 55 -0.02 -1.17 2.24
C THR A 55 1.36 -1.51 2.82
N TYR A 56 2.33 -0.61 2.67
CA TYR A 56 3.70 -0.80 3.16
C TYR A 56 3.81 -1.12 4.65
N ASN A 57 2.94 -0.52 5.46
CA ASN A 57 2.84 -0.75 6.91
C ASN A 57 1.91 -1.93 7.27
N ARG A 58 1.28 -2.57 6.27
CA ARG A 58 0.31 -3.65 6.42
C ARG A 58 -0.88 -3.28 7.29
N GLU A 59 -1.24 -2.00 7.41
CA GLU A 59 -2.41 -1.61 8.22
C GLU A 59 -3.71 -1.65 7.45
N ALA A 60 -3.64 -1.72 6.11
CA ALA A 60 -4.81 -1.81 5.27
C ALA A 60 -4.59 -2.75 4.08
N GLU A 61 -5.70 -3.36 3.66
CA GLU A 61 -5.85 -3.78 2.28
C GLU A 61 -5.83 -2.56 1.36
N GLY A 62 -5.24 -2.74 0.19
CA GLY A 62 -5.10 -1.68 -0.78
C GLY A 62 -5.10 -2.18 -2.20
N TYR A 63 -4.86 -1.24 -3.11
CA TYR A 63 -4.72 -1.51 -4.53
C TYR A 63 -3.62 -0.67 -5.14
N CYS A 64 -3.24 -1.03 -6.36
CA CYS A 64 -2.28 -0.29 -7.15
C CYS A 64 -3.01 0.77 -8.02
N PRO A 65 -2.87 2.08 -7.70
CA PRO A 65 -3.64 3.15 -8.34
C PRO A 65 -2.91 3.66 -9.60
N ILE A 66 -2.69 2.77 -10.57
CA ILE A 66 -2.12 3.15 -11.86
C ILE A 66 -3.24 3.63 -12.78
N VAL A 67 -3.05 4.80 -13.37
CA VAL A 67 -3.98 5.45 -14.29
C VAL A 67 -3.30 5.76 -15.61
N SER A 68 -4.10 5.99 -16.65
CA SER A 68 -3.64 6.50 -17.95
C SER A 68 -4.10 7.94 -18.11
N TYR A 69 -3.15 8.85 -18.33
CA TYR A 69 -3.41 10.25 -18.62
C TYR A 69 -3.72 10.46 -20.11
N SER A 70 -4.40 11.55 -20.43
CA SER A 70 -4.71 11.93 -21.82
C SER A 70 -3.50 12.44 -22.59
N GLU A 71 -2.53 12.99 -21.87
CA GLU A 71 -1.28 13.54 -22.41
C GLU A 71 -0.09 12.79 -21.81
N ASP A 72 1.03 12.85 -22.51
CA ASP A 72 2.29 12.27 -22.03
C ASP A 72 2.77 13.03 -20.79
N LEU A 73 3.21 12.28 -19.79
CA LEU A 73 3.82 12.86 -18.60
C LEU A 73 5.22 13.42 -18.93
N PRO A 74 5.81 14.24 -18.06
CA PRO A 74 7.22 14.61 -18.19
C PRO A 74 8.12 13.37 -18.19
N GLN A 75 9.22 13.41 -18.95
CA GLN A 75 10.13 12.27 -19.13
C GLN A 75 10.68 11.71 -17.80
N TRP A 76 10.86 12.56 -16.78
CA TRP A 76 11.33 12.12 -15.45
C TRP A 76 10.33 11.24 -14.70
N ALA A 77 9.04 11.30 -15.05
CA ALA A 77 7.97 10.52 -14.46
C ALA A 77 7.71 9.21 -15.22
N TRP A 78 8.45 8.91 -16.29
CA TRP A 78 8.20 7.71 -17.11
C TRP A 78 8.73 6.45 -16.45
N TYR A 79 7.90 5.86 -15.58
CA TYR A 79 8.22 4.62 -14.87
C TYR A 79 7.76 3.35 -15.58
N PHE A 80 6.84 3.49 -16.54
CA PHE A 80 6.21 2.42 -17.29
C PHE A 80 6.58 2.51 -18.78
N PRO A 81 6.41 1.40 -19.55
CA PRO A 81 6.67 1.43 -20.99
C PRO A 81 5.81 2.44 -21.78
N GLN A 82 4.63 2.81 -21.26
CA GLN A 82 3.76 3.83 -21.84
C GLN A 82 3.94 5.16 -21.10
N ALA A 83 4.25 6.23 -21.83
CA ALA A 83 4.46 7.59 -21.28
C ALA A 83 3.23 8.19 -20.59
N THR A 84 2.03 7.73 -20.96
CA THR A 84 0.76 8.16 -20.36
C THR A 84 0.39 7.40 -19.10
N LYS A 85 1.09 6.31 -18.75
CA LYS A 85 0.70 5.41 -17.66
C LYS A 85 1.60 5.61 -16.46
N CYS A 86 1.06 6.06 -15.33
CA CYS A 86 1.79 6.21 -14.06
C CYS A 86 0.87 6.08 -12.83
N GLY A 87 1.43 6.24 -11.63
CA GLY A 87 0.65 6.35 -10.39
C GLY A 87 -0.24 7.60 -10.37
N GLN A 88 -1.35 7.54 -9.64
CA GLN A 88 -2.37 8.58 -9.60
C GLN A 88 -1.95 9.89 -8.91
N SER A 89 -0.94 9.87 -8.04
CA SER A 89 -0.59 10.99 -7.16
C SER A 89 0.62 11.78 -7.66
N SER A 90 0.42 13.06 -8.00
CA SER A 90 1.52 13.99 -8.31
C SER A 90 2.35 14.35 -7.07
N LEU A 91 1.79 14.25 -5.87
CA LEU A 91 2.53 14.46 -4.60
C LEU A 91 3.55 13.35 -4.31
N ALA A 92 3.38 12.20 -4.96
CA ALA A 92 4.29 11.07 -4.87
C ALA A 92 5.10 10.92 -6.16
N ASP A 93 5.34 12.01 -6.89
CA ASP A 93 6.07 12.04 -8.16
C ASP A 93 5.52 11.05 -9.20
N TYR A 94 4.22 10.74 -9.17
CA TYR A 94 3.57 9.72 -9.99
C TYR A 94 4.06 8.27 -9.77
N CYS A 95 4.72 8.01 -8.65
CA CYS A 95 5.11 6.67 -8.24
C CYS A 95 3.90 5.78 -7.96
N ALA A 96 3.94 4.55 -8.46
CA ALA A 96 2.89 3.56 -8.25
C ALA A 96 3.24 2.65 -7.06
N TYR A 97 2.49 2.76 -5.97
CA TYR A 97 2.60 1.94 -4.75
C TYR A 97 1.22 1.57 -4.23
N PHE A 98 1.14 0.63 -3.29
CA PHE A 98 -0.16 0.21 -2.76
C PHE A 98 -0.76 1.27 -1.85
N VAL A 99 -1.92 1.80 -2.25
CA VAL A 99 -2.73 2.74 -1.46
C VAL A 99 -3.89 2.00 -0.79
N ALA A 100 -4.23 2.40 0.44
CA ALA A 100 -5.33 1.79 1.18
C ALA A 100 -6.67 2.01 0.47
N TYR A 101 -7.55 1.01 0.53
CA TYR A 101 -8.97 1.26 0.30
C TYR A 101 -9.52 2.08 1.47
N SER A 102 -10.53 2.93 1.20
CA SER A 102 -11.18 3.73 2.25
C SER A 102 -11.84 2.88 3.34
N ASP A 103 -12.27 1.67 2.99
CA ASP A 103 -12.89 0.67 3.88
C ASP A 103 -11.96 -0.52 4.19
N GLY A 104 -10.70 -0.46 3.75
CA GLY A 104 -9.74 -1.57 3.81
C GLY A 104 -8.86 -1.61 5.06
N PHE A 105 -9.04 -0.70 6.01
CA PHE A 105 -8.23 -0.66 7.23
C PHE A 105 -8.48 -1.88 8.11
N CYS A 106 -7.42 -2.57 8.48
CA CYS A 106 -7.49 -3.76 9.34
C CYS A 106 -7.66 -3.41 10.81
N THR A 107 -7.20 -2.22 11.20
CA THR A 107 -7.26 -1.73 12.59
C THR A 107 -8.60 -1.12 12.95
N ASP A 108 -9.48 -0.86 11.96
CA ASP A 108 -10.80 -0.29 12.18
C ASP A 108 -11.84 -1.39 12.46
N THR A 109 -12.30 -1.44 13.71
CA THR A 109 -13.35 -2.37 14.16
C THR A 109 -14.74 -1.98 13.67
N ASN A 110 -14.94 -0.76 13.18
CA ASN A 110 -16.21 -0.24 12.69
C ASN A 110 -16.29 -0.22 11.16
N SER A 111 -15.37 -0.92 10.47
CA SER A 111 -15.25 -0.90 9.01
C SER A 111 -16.57 -1.25 8.30
N ALA A 112 -16.84 -0.52 7.21
CA ALA A 112 -17.95 -0.78 6.28
C ALA A 112 -17.83 -2.13 5.55
N ARG A 113 -16.63 -2.73 5.51
CA ARG A 113 -16.36 -3.98 4.80
C ARG A 113 -16.37 -5.16 5.77
N ALA A 114 -17.36 -6.04 5.61
CA ALA A 114 -17.52 -7.23 6.43
C ALA A 114 -16.30 -8.18 6.27
N PRO A 115 -15.80 -8.77 7.37
CA PRO A 115 -14.72 -9.76 7.31
C PRO A 115 -15.03 -10.95 6.39
N ASP A 116 -14.08 -11.30 5.52
CA ASP A 116 -14.16 -12.49 4.69
C ASP A 116 -14.07 -13.76 5.55
N ARG A 117 -15.23 -14.37 5.78
CA ARG A 117 -15.37 -15.60 6.57
C ARG A 117 -14.70 -16.82 5.91
N MET A 118 -14.49 -16.81 4.59
CA MET A 118 -13.83 -17.92 3.87
C MET A 118 -12.34 -17.94 4.18
N LEU A 119 -11.75 -16.75 4.30
CA LEU A 119 -10.34 -16.53 4.61
C LEU A 119 -10.06 -16.55 6.13
N GLY A 120 -11.11 -16.45 6.95
CA GLY A 120 -10.96 -16.36 8.40
C GLY A 120 -10.44 -14.99 8.83
N GLU A 121 -10.86 -13.95 8.13
CA GLU A 121 -10.48 -12.57 8.41
C GLU A 121 -10.99 -12.09 9.76
N VAL A 122 -10.16 -11.31 10.46
CA VAL A 122 -10.49 -10.64 11.71
C VAL A 122 -10.05 -9.19 11.61
N ARG A 123 -10.90 -8.27 12.09
CA ARG A 123 -10.58 -6.84 12.20
C ARG A 123 -10.66 -6.41 13.66
N VAL A 124 -9.49 -6.18 14.26
CA VAL A 124 -9.31 -5.62 15.60
C VAL A 124 -8.19 -4.59 15.58
N SER A 125 -8.03 -3.79 16.65
CA SER A 125 -7.10 -2.66 16.69
C SER A 125 -5.64 -3.01 16.38
N ASN A 126 -5.22 -4.27 16.59
CA ASN A 126 -3.88 -4.76 16.29
C ASN A 126 -3.79 -5.59 15.00
N SER A 127 -4.88 -5.79 14.26
CA SER A 127 -4.86 -6.59 13.03
C SER A 127 -4.02 -5.93 11.95
N ARG A 128 -3.44 -6.76 11.08
CA ARG A 128 -2.60 -6.36 9.94
C ARG A 128 -2.99 -7.13 8.68
N CYS A 129 -2.75 -6.51 7.54
CA CYS A 129 -2.97 -7.07 6.22
C CYS A 129 -1.90 -8.13 5.90
N MET A 130 -2.38 -9.30 5.51
CA MET A 130 -1.59 -10.43 5.04
C MET A 130 -2.03 -10.86 3.65
N ALA A 131 -1.07 -11.22 2.81
CA ALA A 131 -1.35 -11.92 1.56
C ALA A 131 -1.21 -13.42 1.77
N SER A 132 -2.23 -14.19 1.41
CA SER A 132 -2.27 -15.64 1.61
C SER A 132 -3.14 -16.31 0.56
N SER A 133 -2.78 -17.52 0.14
CA SER A 133 -3.64 -18.40 -0.66
C SER A 133 -4.40 -19.42 0.20
N LEU A 134 -4.31 -19.31 1.53
CA LEU A 134 -4.95 -20.24 2.47
C LEU A 134 -6.43 -19.89 2.65
N VAL A 135 -7.26 -20.93 2.73
CA VAL A 135 -8.69 -20.86 3.05
C VAL A 135 -8.96 -21.68 4.32
N ARG A 136 -10.06 -21.40 5.04
CA ARG A 136 -10.45 -22.20 6.21
C ARG A 136 -10.70 -23.66 5.82
N THR A 137 -10.31 -24.58 6.70
CA THR A 137 -10.41 -26.04 6.51
C THR A 137 -11.82 -26.54 6.21
N ASP A 138 -12.85 -25.93 6.80
CA ASP A 138 -14.25 -26.35 6.64
C ASP A 138 -15.00 -25.61 5.53
N PHE A 139 -14.29 -24.83 4.70
CA PHE A 139 -14.92 -24.08 3.62
C PHE A 139 -15.20 -24.98 2.41
N VAL A 140 -16.48 -25.33 2.19
CA VAL A 140 -16.96 -26.02 0.99
C VAL A 140 -17.48 -25.00 -0.02
N ARG A 141 -16.79 -24.84 -1.15
CA ARG A 141 -17.19 -23.93 -2.22
C ARG A 141 -18.37 -24.56 -2.99
N GLY A 142 -19.56 -23.99 -2.88
CA GLY A 142 -20.71 -24.38 -3.69
C GLY A 142 -20.38 -24.32 -5.18
N SER A 143 -20.80 -25.34 -5.93
CA SER A 143 -20.44 -25.58 -7.32
C SER A 143 -20.79 -24.41 -8.25
N VAL A 144 -19.79 -23.68 -8.76
CA VAL A 144 -19.82 -23.12 -10.12
C VAL A 144 -18.39 -23.08 -10.67
N THR A 145 -18.22 -23.67 -11.84
CA THR A 145 -17.04 -23.60 -12.70
C THR A 145 -16.73 -22.16 -13.06
N HIS A 146 -15.50 -21.69 -12.83
CA HIS A 146 -14.72 -20.88 -13.79
C HIS A 146 -13.27 -20.68 -13.30
N GLY A 147 -12.35 -20.98 -14.21
CA GLY A 147 -10.93 -20.60 -14.34
C GLY A 147 -10.10 -20.22 -13.11
N LYS A 148 -8.91 -20.84 -12.98
CA LYS A 148 -7.69 -20.32 -12.35
C LYS A 148 -7.78 -18.95 -11.63
N TRP A 149 -8.23 -18.91 -10.38
CA TRP A 149 -8.12 -17.73 -9.52
C TRP A 149 -7.66 -18.08 -8.10
N LEU A 150 -6.59 -18.86 -7.95
CA LEU A 150 -5.75 -18.77 -6.75
C LEU A 150 -4.92 -17.49 -6.84
N LEU A 151 -5.58 -16.34 -6.89
CA LEU A 151 -4.93 -15.07 -6.60
C LEU A 151 -4.70 -15.05 -5.10
N ALA A 152 -3.49 -14.68 -4.67
CA ALA A 152 -3.19 -14.48 -3.26
C ALA A 152 -4.23 -13.52 -2.68
N ALA A 153 -5.09 -14.03 -1.79
CA ALA A 153 -6.12 -13.25 -1.13
C ALA A 153 -5.46 -12.35 -0.08
N LYS A 154 -6.00 -11.15 0.10
CA LYS A 154 -5.60 -10.26 1.19
C LYS A 154 -6.63 -10.40 2.30
N MET A 155 -6.15 -10.42 3.54
CA MET A 155 -7.03 -10.46 4.70
C MET A 155 -6.40 -9.69 5.86
N CYS A 156 -7.26 -9.14 6.71
CA CYS A 156 -6.89 -8.65 8.02
C CYS A 156 -6.78 -9.80 9.03
N LYS A 157 -5.70 -9.82 9.80
CA LYS A 157 -5.48 -10.77 10.89
C LYS A 157 -4.84 -10.09 12.08
#